data_AF-A0A1B2HC13-F1
#
_entry.id   AF-A0A1B2HC13-F1
#
_cell.length_a   1.000
_cell.length_b   1.000
_cell.length_c   1.000
_cell.angle_alpha   90.00
_cell.angle_beta   90.00
_cell.angle_gamma   90.00
#
_symmetry.space_group_name_H-M   'P 1'
#
loop_
_entity.id
_entity.type
_entity.pdbx_description
1 polymer ?
#
loop_
_entity_poly.entity_id
_entity_poly.type
_entity_poly.pdbx_seq_one_letter_code
_entity_poly.pdbx_strand_id
1 'polypeptide(L)' 'MTDPEVWTTPEVAKFCGIKDTVVSNRMIRLGVPVYDREPGRAGRNRYLANLVRDAVAKAPGKGNRTPRKPAPPT' A
#
# COMPACT_ATOMS: atom_id res chain seq x y z
N MET A 1 -0.03 11.90 25.13
CA MET A 1 -0.80 11.49 23.94
C MET A 1 0.16 11.53 22.78
N THR A 2 0.44 10.40 22.14
CA THR A 2 1.32 10.36 20.97
C THR A 2 0.48 10.77 19.76
N ASP A 3 0.85 11.86 19.09
CA ASP A 3 0.19 12.27 17.86
C ASP A 3 0.16 11.11 16.86
N PRO A 4 -0.96 10.89 16.16
CA PRO A 4 -1.04 9.83 15.17
C PRO A 4 0.01 10.09 14.08
N GLU A 5 0.95 9.17 13.90
CA GLU A 5 1.96 9.26 12.85
C GLU A 5 1.28 9.17 11.49
N VAL A 6 1.26 10.28 10.75
CA VAL A 6 0.64 10.41 9.43
C VAL A 6 1.73 10.46 8.37
N TRP A 7 1.62 9.62 7.35
CA TRP A 7 2.51 9.58 6.20
C TRP A 7 1.80 10.10 4.95
N THR A 8 2.53 10.90 4.19
CA THR A 8 2.15 11.33 2.85
C THR A 8 2.38 10.21 1.82
N THR A 9 1.75 10.32 0.65
CA THR A 9 1.99 9.41 -0.48
C THR A 9 3.48 9.11 -0.75
N PRO A 10 4.40 10.09 -0.85
CA PRO A 10 5.83 9.81 -1.09
C PRO A 10 6.52 9.07 0.07
N GLU A 11 6.11 9.31 1.32
CA GLU A 11 6.66 8.57 2.48
C GLU A 11 6.20 7.11 2.45
N VAL A 12 4.93 6.86 2.15
CA VAL A 12 4.39 5.51 1.95
C VAL A 12 5.08 4.83 0.76
N ALA A 13 5.33 5.55 -0.33
CA ALA A 13 6.04 5.05 -1.50
C ALA A 13 7.45 4.58 -1.13
N LYS A 14 8.20 5.42 -0.40
CA LYS A 14 9.54 5.10 0.09
C LYS A 14 9.54 3.91 1.04
N PHE A 15 8.60 3.85 1.97
CA PHE A 15 8.45 2.73 2.90
C PHE A 15 8.14 1.41 2.18
N CYS A 16 7.24 1.45 1.21
CA CYS A 16 6.84 0.27 0.44
C CYS A 16 7.81 -0.09 -0.70
N GLY A 17 8.79 0.76 -1.02
CA GLY A 17 9.69 0.59 -2.16
C GLY A 17 8.98 0.63 -3.52
N ILE A 18 7.93 1.45 -3.65
CA ILE A 18 7.12 1.59 -4.87
C ILE A 18 7.12 3.03 -5.39
N LYS A 19 6.59 3.25 -6.60
CA LYS A 19 6.39 4.60 -7.16
C LYS A 19 5.17 5.28 -6.52
N ASP A 20 5.26 6.58 -6.28
CA ASP A 20 4.17 7.42 -5.75
C ASP A 20 2.84 7.22 -6.51
N THR A 21 2.92 7.10 -7.83
CA THR A 21 1.75 6.95 -8.72
C THR A 21 0.96 5.66 -8.49
N VAL A 22 1.59 4.63 -7.90
CA VAL A 22 0.92 3.35 -7.62
C VAL A 22 0.52 3.20 -6.16
N VAL A 23 0.87 4.14 -5.28
CA VAL A 23 0.55 4.08 -3.84
C VAL A 23 -0.95 4.02 -3.62
N SER A 24 -1.74 4.90 -4.24
CA SER A 24 -3.20 4.89 -4.06
C SER A 24 -3.81 3.54 -4.45
N ASN A 25 -3.41 2.99 -5.60
CA ASN A 25 -3.87 1.67 -6.05
C ASN A 25 -3.41 0.55 -5.11
N ARG A 26 -2.19 0.63 -4.57
CA ARG A 26 -1.68 -0.33 -3.59
C ARG A 26 -2.46 -0.25 -2.28
N MET A 27 -2.71 0.95 -1.75
CA MET A 27 -3.48 1.15 -0.52
C MET A 27 -4.92 0.64 -0.67
N ILE A 28 -5.56 0.88 -1.82
CA ILE A 28 -6.88 0.30 -2.14
C ILE A 28 -6.83 -1.24 -2.11
N ARG A 29 -5.82 -1.86 -2.74
CA ARG A 29 -5.65 -3.32 -2.74
C ARG A 29 -5.35 -3.90 -1.36
N LEU A 30 -4.72 -3.12 -0.50
CA LEU A 30 -4.40 -3.49 0.87
C LEU A 30 -5.54 -3.16 1.85
N GLY A 31 -6.61 -2.48 1.40
CA GLY A 31 -7.73 -2.07 2.24
C GLY A 31 -7.41 -0.93 3.20
N VAL A 32 -6.35 -0.14 2.94
CA VAL A 32 -5.96 1.00 3.80
C VAL A 32 -6.78 2.24 3.43
N PRO A 33 -7.59 2.79 4.34
CA PRO A 33 -8.34 4.01 4.09
C PRO A 33 -7.42 5.23 4.02
N VAL A 34 -7.84 6.22 3.23
CA VAL A 34 -7.22 7.56 3.24
C VAL A 34 -7.61 8.23 4.54
N TYR A 35 -6.62 8.71 5.29
CA TYR A 35 -6.85 9.42 6.55
C TYR A 35 -7.30 10.86 6.30
N ASP A 36 -6.56 11.56 5.44
CA ASP A 36 -6.82 12.95 5.10
C ASP A 36 -6.26 13.27 3.72
N ARG A 37 -6.57 14.44 3.16
CA ARG A 37 -5.94 14.98 1.96
C ARG A 37 -5.24 16.28 2.26
N GLU A 38 -4.06 16.48 1.67
CA GLU A 38 -3.40 17.79 1.76
C GLU A 38 -4.32 18.89 1.21
N PRO A 39 -4.40 20.05 1.87
CA PRO A 39 -5.19 21.17 1.36
C PRO A 39 -4.58 21.67 0.04
N GLY A 40 -5.39 21.71 -1.02
CA GLY A 40 -5.00 22.20 -2.36
C GLY A 40 -5.62 21.40 -3.51
N ARG A 41 -5.68 21.99 -4.72
CA ARG A 41 -6.30 21.37 -5.92
C ARG A 41 -5.61 20.06 -6.35
N ALA A 42 -4.35 19.88 -5.95
CA ALA A 42 -3.53 18.69 -6.18
C ALA A 42 -3.22 17.92 -4.87
N GLY A 43 -4.08 18.08 -3.85
CA GLY A 43 -3.89 17.52 -2.52
C GLY A 43 -3.59 16.02 -2.57
N ARG A 44 -2.42 15.63 -2.05
CA ARG A 44 -2.02 14.21 -1.98
C ARG A 44 -2.76 13.54 -0.83
N ASN A 45 -3.03 12.25 -0.98
CA ASN A 45 -3.61 11.45 0.10
C ASN A 45 -2.59 11.28 1.24
N ARG A 46 -3.06 11.37 2.47
CA ARG A 46 -2.33 11.07 3.70
C ARG A 46 -2.89 9.79 4.32
N TYR A 47 -2.02 9.00 4.93
CA TYR A 47 -2.34 7.69 5.48
C TYR A 47 -1.77 7.58 6.90
N LEU A 48 -2.45 6.85 7.77
CA LEU A 48 -1.90 6.53 9.10
C LEU A 48 -0.79 5.48 8.95
N ALA A 49 0.40 5.80 9.47
CA ALA A 49 1.57 4.92 9.41
C ALA A 49 1.27 3.53 10.00
N ASN A 50 0.52 3.48 11.10
CA ASN A 50 0.13 2.23 11.75
C ASN A 50 -0.72 1.33 10.85
N LEU A 51 -1.69 1.90 10.11
CA LEU A 51 -2.52 1.14 9.18
C LEU A 51 -1.72 0.66 7.96
N VAL A 52 -0.80 1.49 7.47
CA VAL A 52 0.10 1.12 6.36
C VAL A 52 1.02 -0.04 6.79
N ARG A 53 1.65 0.04 7.96
CA ARG A 53 2.51 -1.02 8.51
C ARG A 53 1.74 -2.32 8.67
N ASP A 54 0.57 -2.27 9.30
CA ASP A 54 -0.29 -3.44 9.53
C ASP A 54 -0.76 -4.07 8.22
N ALA A 55 -1.20 -3.28 7.25
CA ALA A 55 -1.67 -3.80 5.97
C ALA A 55 -0.54 -4.35 5.09
N VAL A 56 0.66 -3.76 5.16
CA VAL A 56 1.85 -4.30 4.49
C VAL A 56 2.28 -5.61 5.14
N ALA A 57 2.23 -5.72 6.47
CA ALA A 57 2.53 -6.96 7.19
C ALA A 57 1.51 -8.07 6.91
N LYS A 58 0.23 -7.72 6.77
CA LYS A 58 -0.87 -8.64 6.41
C LYS A 58 -0.92 -8.96 4.92
N ALA A 59 -0.20 -8.22 4.08
CA ALA A 59 -0.21 -8.44 2.64
C ALA A 59 0.28 -9.87 2.37
N PRO A 60 -0.51 -10.71 1.68
CA PRO A 60 -0.04 -12.05 1.33
C PRO A 60 1.25 -11.90 0.55
N GLY A 61 2.31 -12.54 1.07
CA GLY A 61 3.63 -12.52 0.45
C GLY A 61 3.52 -12.75 -1.05
N LYS A 62 4.30 -12.01 -1.83
CA LYS A 62 4.37 -12.08 -3.30
C LYS A 62 4.96 -13.44 -3.70
N GLY A 63 4.24 -14.54 -3.48
CA GLY A 63 4.86 -15.86 -3.40
C GLY A 63 3.94 -17.08 -3.52
N ASN A 64 2.63 -16.94 -3.73
CA ASN A 64 1.81 -18.08 -4.14
C ASN A 64 1.34 -17.91 -5.60
N ARG A 65 2.31 -17.80 -6.51
CA ARG A 65 2.02 -18.15 -7.90
C ARG A 65 1.83 -19.65 -7.90
N THR A 66 0.59 -20.13 -7.96
CA THR A 66 0.31 -21.54 -8.22
C THR A 66 1.18 -21.94 -9.43
N PRO A 67 2.13 -22.88 -9.30
CA PRO A 67 2.87 -23.35 -10.45
C PRO A 67 1.85 -23.87 -11.44
N ARG A 68 1.89 -23.36 -12.67
CA ARG A 68 1.06 -23.86 -13.77
C ARG A 68 1.39 -25.35 -13.88
N LYS A 69 0.42 -26.24 -13.61
CA LYS A 69 0.61 -27.69 -13.79
C LYS A 69 1.26 -27.91 -15.18
N PRO A 70 2.36 -28.67 -15.29
CA PRO A 70 2.84 -29.08 -16.60
C PRO A 70 1.69 -29.81 -17.31
N ALA A 71 1.48 -29.48 -18.58
CA ALA A 71 0.48 -30.15 -19.41
C ALA A 71 0.79 -31.66 -19.45
N PRO A 72 -0.23 -32.53 -19.48
CA PRO A 72 0.00 -33.97 -19.65
C PRO A 72 0.67 -34.23 -21.01
N PRO A 73 1.63 -35.17 -21.09
CA PRO A 73 2.15 -35.62 -22.37
C PRO A 73 1.07 -36.36 -23.15
N THR A 74 0.98 -36.08 -24.45
CA THR A 74 0.14 -36.79 -25.43
C THR A 74 0.75 -38.14 -25.80
#